data_AF-A0A1T2KZZ3-F1
#
_entry.id   AF-A0A1T2KZZ3-F1
#
_cell.length_a   1.000
_cell.length_b   1.000
_cell.length_c   1.000
_cell.angle_alpha   90.00
_cell.angle_beta   90.00
_cell.angle_gamma   90.00
#
_symmetry.space_group_name_H-M   'P 1'
#
loop_
_entity.id
_entity.type
_entity.pdbx_description
1 polymer ?
#
loop_
_entity_poly.entity_id
_entity_poly.type
_entity_poly.pdbx_seq_one_letter_code
_entity_poly.pdbx_strand_id
1 'polypeptide(L)'
;MNLYLHRGYFSFGNLLNPLYGIDKLLNPNRYRARIVLRGSPLDIEWTGRAERIMTTLDQPLVVEMQLYFSCVVKKLVHFHQDTFDHPTLAVNERFSVAFRPVQSTVCNPEEFAANYPVLRDLDSAHAQKMRPSRLEIDYKRGAWTGMYSV
;
A
#
# COMPACT_ATOMS: atom_id res chain seq x y z
N MET A 1 -7.60 -28.31 8.15
CA MET A 1 -8.88 -27.60 7.91
C MET A 1 -8.53 -26.22 7.39
N ASN A 2 -8.50 -26.06 6.06
CA ASN A 2 -8.03 -24.86 5.37
C ASN A 2 -9.08 -23.74 5.43
N LEU A 3 -8.84 -22.72 6.25
CA LEU A 3 -9.64 -21.50 6.26
C LEU A 3 -9.09 -20.52 5.22
N TYR A 4 -9.55 -20.66 3.99
CA TYR A 4 -9.47 -19.60 2.98
C TYR A 4 -10.42 -18.48 3.41
N LEU A 5 -9.89 -17.49 4.13
CA LEU A 5 -10.59 -16.23 4.36
C LEU A 5 -10.63 -15.47 3.04
N HIS A 6 -11.71 -15.66 2.25
CA HIS A 6 -12.11 -14.71 1.23
C HIS A 6 -12.29 -13.34 1.90
N ARG A 7 -11.33 -12.43 1.72
CA ARG A 7 -11.44 -11.04 2.16
C ARG A 7 -12.54 -10.37 1.33
N GLY A 8 -13.76 -10.43 1.85
CA GLY A 8 -14.95 -9.83 1.23
C GLY A 8 -14.81 -8.34 0.96
N TYR A 9 -15.51 -7.92 -0.08
CA TYR A 9 -15.56 -6.59 -0.70
C TYR A 9 -16.07 -5.46 0.24
N PHE A 10 -16.73 -5.83 1.34
CA PHE A 10 -17.22 -4.94 2.40
C PHE A 10 -16.63 -5.29 3.77
N SER A 11 -15.31 -5.49 3.85
CA SER A 11 -14.66 -5.29 5.16
C SER A 11 -14.74 -3.80 5.46
N PHE A 12 -15.60 -3.41 6.40
CA PHE A 12 -15.46 -2.16 7.14
C PHE A 12 -14.08 -2.18 7.78
N GLY A 13 -13.09 -1.76 6.99
CA GLY A 13 -11.69 -1.97 7.28
C GLY A 13 -11.32 -1.28 8.58
N ASN A 14 -10.96 -2.08 9.57
CA ASN A 14 -10.25 -1.72 10.80
C ASN A 14 -10.92 -0.68 11.74
N LEU A 15 -11.95 0.05 11.33
CA LEU A 15 -12.52 1.15 12.11
C LEU A 15 -13.31 0.67 13.34
N LEU A 16 -13.90 -0.53 13.27
CA LEU A 16 -14.64 -1.16 14.38
C LEU A 16 -13.94 -2.41 14.92
N ASN A 17 -12.67 -2.66 14.53
CA ASN A 17 -11.93 -3.81 15.00
C ASN A 17 -11.12 -3.45 16.27
N PRO A 18 -11.57 -3.80 17.48
CA PRO A 18 -10.86 -3.47 18.72
C PRO A 18 -9.44 -4.02 18.73
N LEU A 19 -9.18 -5.11 17.98
CA LEU A 19 -7.85 -5.70 17.86
C LEU A 19 -6.88 -4.80 17.08
N TYR A 20 -7.36 -3.94 16.17
CA TYR A 20 -6.49 -2.98 15.46
C TYR A 20 -5.99 -1.89 16.40
N GLY A 21 -6.86 -1.36 17.26
CA GLY A 21 -6.49 -0.37 18.28
C GLY A 21 -5.48 -0.94 19.28
N ILE A 22 -5.68 -2.18 19.72
CA ILE A 22 -4.73 -2.88 20.61
C ILE A 22 -3.39 -3.13 19.91
N ASP A 23 -3.40 -3.61 18.66
CA ASP A 23 -2.14 -3.84 17.91
C ASP A 23 -1.37 -2.53 17.69
N LYS A 24 -2.06 -1.42 17.40
CA LYS A 24 -1.42 -0.10 17.28
C LYS A 24 -0.88 0.45 18.59
N LEU A 25 -1.53 0.15 19.72
CA LEU A 25 -1.01 0.49 21.04
C LEU A 25 0.28 -0.29 21.34
N LEU A 26 0.29 -1.59 21.03
CA LEU A 26 1.46 -2.47 21.25
C LEU A 26 2.58 -2.21 20.24
N ASN A 27 2.23 -1.80 19.01
CA ASN A 27 3.15 -1.62 17.89
C ASN A 27 2.89 -0.27 17.21
N PRO A 28 3.24 0.85 17.88
CA PRO A 28 3.03 2.17 17.32
C PRO A 28 3.92 2.41 16.10
N ASN A 29 3.49 3.33 15.24
CA ASN A 29 4.35 3.88 14.20
C ASN A 29 5.44 4.72 14.90
N ARG A 30 6.68 4.21 14.89
CA ARG A 30 7.81 4.83 15.60
C ARG A 30 8.62 5.75 14.70
N TYR A 31 8.57 5.48 13.40
CA TYR A 31 9.36 6.17 12.40
C TYR A 31 8.43 6.92 11.46
N ARG A 32 8.92 8.05 10.96
CA ARG A 32 8.17 8.92 10.06
C ARG A 32 9.09 9.63 9.07
N ALA A 33 8.56 9.89 7.89
CA ALA A 33 9.16 10.73 6.88
C ALA A 33 8.05 11.53 6.17
N ARG A 34 8.44 12.64 5.55
CA ARG A 34 7.55 13.41 4.68
C ARG A 34 8.28 13.69 3.38
N ILE A 35 7.63 13.37 2.27
CA ILE A 35 8.14 13.65 0.92
C ILE A 35 7.11 14.43 0.11
N VAL A 36 7.51 14.97 -1.03
CA VAL A 36 6.59 15.58 -2.00
C VAL A 36 6.37 14.61 -3.14
N LEU A 37 5.16 14.05 -3.23
CA LEU A 37 4.76 13.13 -4.30
C LEU A 37 3.68 13.80 -5.15
N ARG A 38 3.90 13.88 -6.47
CA ARG A 38 2.98 14.55 -7.42
C ARG A 38 2.61 15.99 -7.02
N GLY A 39 3.56 16.71 -6.43
CA GLY A 39 3.38 18.09 -5.99
C GLY A 39 2.52 18.23 -4.72
N SER A 40 2.36 17.18 -3.90
CA SER A 40 1.74 17.30 -2.58
C SER A 40 2.48 16.52 -1.50
N PRO A 41 2.37 16.95 -0.23
CA PRO A 41 2.98 16.24 0.88
C PRO A 41 2.37 14.84 1.03
N LEU A 42 3.23 13.85 1.20
CA LEU A 42 2.89 12.50 1.63
C LEU A 42 3.55 12.25 2.98
N ASP A 43 2.73 12.03 4.01
CA ASP A 43 3.18 11.58 5.33
C ASP A 43 3.37 10.06 5.33
N ILE A 44 4.56 9.60 5.68
CA ILE A 44 4.90 8.18 5.69
C ILE A 44 5.25 7.79 7.12
N GLU A 45 4.59 6.77 7.64
CA GLU A 45 4.76 6.29 9.00
C GLU A 45 4.96 4.77 8.98
N TRP A 46 5.87 4.26 9.80
CA TRP A 46 6.07 2.82 9.91
C TRP A 46 6.44 2.35 11.30
N THR A 47 6.13 1.09 11.58
CA THR A 47 6.39 0.47 12.87
C THR A 47 7.86 0.10 13.04
N GLY A 48 8.29 -0.10 14.28
CA GLY A 48 9.63 -0.66 14.54
C GLY A 48 9.80 -2.10 14.05
N ARG A 49 8.71 -2.83 13.78
CA ARG A 49 8.78 -4.17 13.16
C ARG A 49 9.18 -4.05 11.69
N ALA A 50 8.53 -3.14 10.96
CA ALA A 50 8.88 -2.83 9.57
C ALA A 50 10.32 -2.37 9.44
N GLU A 51 10.75 -1.42 10.29
CA GLU A 51 12.14 -0.89 10.25
C GLU A 51 13.17 -2.02 10.34
N ARG A 52 13.03 -2.93 11.31
CA ARG A 52 13.98 -4.04 11.49
C ARG A 52 14.09 -4.88 10.22
N ILE A 53 12.97 -5.23 9.59
CA ILE A 53 13.02 -6.04 8.36
C ILE A 53 13.62 -5.24 7.21
N MET A 54 13.26 -3.95 7.03
CA MET A 54 13.87 -3.09 6.01
C MET A 54 15.39 -3.00 6.13
N THR A 55 15.94 -3.00 7.35
CA THR A 55 17.40 -2.97 7.56
C THR A 55 18.11 -4.27 7.21
N THR A 56 17.37 -5.39 7.12
CA THR A 56 17.91 -6.71 6.76
C THR A 56 17.81 -7.01 5.26
N LEU A 57 17.16 -6.15 4.48
CA LEU A 57 17.06 -6.34 3.03
C LEU A 57 18.37 -5.95 2.35
N ASP A 58 18.78 -6.77 1.38
CA ASP A 58 19.97 -6.50 0.55
C ASP A 58 19.72 -5.36 -0.46
N GLN A 59 18.45 -5.15 -0.83
CA GLN A 59 18.03 -4.09 -1.74
C GLN A 59 16.93 -3.22 -1.11
N PRO A 60 16.85 -1.94 -1.48
CA PRO A 60 15.77 -1.07 -1.00
C PRO A 60 14.40 -1.61 -1.41
N LEU A 61 13.46 -1.63 -0.46
CA LEU A 61 12.09 -2.03 -0.69
C LEU A 61 11.36 -0.98 -1.55
N VAL A 62 10.55 -1.41 -2.51
CA VAL A 62 9.61 -0.49 -3.18
C VAL A 62 8.21 -0.69 -2.61
N VAL A 63 7.63 0.39 -2.10
CA VAL A 63 6.26 0.42 -1.58
C VAL A 63 5.35 1.12 -2.57
N GLU A 64 4.59 0.33 -3.32
CA GLU A 64 3.70 0.81 -4.38
C GLU A 64 2.28 0.99 -3.85
N MET A 65 1.75 2.21 -3.94
CA MET A 65 0.34 2.53 -3.68
C MET A 65 -0.42 2.52 -4.99
N GLN A 66 -1.39 1.62 -5.12
CA GLN A 66 -2.24 1.53 -6.30
C GLN A 66 -3.68 1.94 -6.00
N LEU A 67 -4.19 2.89 -6.79
CA LEU A 67 -5.59 3.28 -6.78
C LEU A 67 -6.29 2.67 -8.00
N TYR A 68 -7.01 1.58 -7.79
CA TYR A 68 -7.73 0.87 -8.84
C TYR A 68 -9.06 1.52 -9.14
N PHE A 69 -9.26 1.81 -10.42
CA PHE A 69 -10.55 2.15 -11.02
C PHE A 69 -11.10 0.90 -11.70
N SER A 70 -11.92 0.16 -10.97
CA SER A 70 -12.73 -0.96 -11.48
C SER A 70 -14.21 -0.61 -11.36
N CYS A 71 -15.11 -1.60 -11.26
CA CYS A 71 -16.50 -1.37 -10.88
C CYS A 71 -16.65 -0.61 -9.54
N VAL A 72 -15.67 -0.72 -8.64
CA VAL A 72 -15.52 0.15 -7.46
C VAL A 72 -14.06 0.58 -7.32
N VAL A 73 -13.85 1.76 -6.72
CA VAL A 73 -12.51 2.27 -6.41
C VAL A 73 -11.89 1.45 -5.28
N LYS A 74 -10.68 0.92 -5.49
CA LYS A 74 -9.95 0.15 -4.47
C LYS A 74 -8.55 0.72 -4.24
N LYS A 75 -8.12 0.71 -2.99
CA LYS A 75 -6.78 1.12 -2.55
C LYS A 75 -5.96 -0.12 -2.19
N LEU A 76 -4.78 -0.26 -2.75
CA LEU A 76 -3.86 -1.36 -2.46
C LEU A 76 -2.44 -0.85 -2.21
N VAL A 77 -1.70 -1.56 -1.36
CA VAL A 77 -0.27 -1.36 -1.16
C VAL A 77 0.45 -2.65 -1.50
N HIS A 78 1.33 -2.59 -2.49
CA HIS A 78 2.20 -3.68 -2.91
C HIS A 78 3.63 -3.41 -2.43
N PHE A 79 4.36 -4.49 -2.20
CA PHE A 79 5.72 -4.46 -1.66
C PHE A 79 6.60 -5.28 -2.58
N HIS A 80 7.55 -4.63 -3.24
CA HIS A 80 8.44 -5.24 -4.22
C HIS A 80 9.87 -5.25 -3.67
N GLN A 81 10.51 -6.42 -3.70
CA GLN A 81 11.91 -6.63 -3.29
C GLN A 81 12.82 -6.92 -4.49
N ASP A 82 12.23 -7.04 -5.68
CA ASP A 82 12.91 -7.30 -6.95
C ASP A 82 12.83 -6.06 -7.85
N THR A 83 13.11 -6.22 -9.14
CA THR A 83 13.02 -5.15 -10.14
C THR A 83 11.62 -4.55 -10.20
N PHE A 84 11.56 -3.21 -10.24
CA PHE A 84 10.32 -2.45 -10.37
C PHE A 84 10.47 -1.40 -11.48
N ASP A 85 9.64 -1.52 -12.52
CA ASP A 85 9.83 -0.81 -13.79
C ASP A 85 9.14 0.57 -13.86
N HIS A 86 8.63 1.08 -12.73
CA HIS A 86 7.95 2.38 -12.70
C HIS A 86 8.73 3.41 -11.90
N PRO A 87 8.54 4.73 -12.18
CA PRO A 87 9.18 5.79 -11.42
C PRO A 87 8.86 5.68 -9.93
N THR A 88 9.92 5.73 -9.11
CA THR A 88 9.82 5.75 -7.65
C THR A 88 10.38 7.06 -7.11
N LEU A 89 10.02 7.38 -5.87
CA LEU A 89 10.62 8.46 -5.10
C LEU A 89 11.25 7.87 -3.84
N ALA A 90 12.55 8.06 -3.67
CA ALA A 90 13.26 7.60 -2.48
C ALA A 90 12.71 8.30 -1.22
N VAL A 91 12.41 7.52 -0.19
CA VAL A 91 12.04 8.05 1.12
C VAL A 91 13.29 8.14 2.00
N ASN A 92 14.12 7.11 1.93
CA ASN A 92 15.45 7.02 2.52
C ASN A 92 16.24 5.93 1.78
N GLU A 93 17.39 5.52 2.33
CA GLU A 93 18.25 4.48 1.75
C GLU A 93 17.62 3.08 1.77
N ARG A 94 16.56 2.86 2.56
CA ARG A 94 15.95 1.54 2.80
C ARG A 94 14.73 1.28 1.93
N PHE A 95 14.03 2.32 1.50
CA PHE A 95 12.87 2.15 0.66
C PHE A 95 12.52 3.39 -0.18
N SER A 96 11.83 3.12 -1.27
CA SER A 96 11.20 4.11 -2.14
C SER A 96 9.69 3.86 -2.23
N VAL A 97 8.96 4.86 -2.71
CA VAL A 97 7.51 4.76 -2.93
C VAL A 97 7.14 5.04 -4.37
N ALA A 98 6.06 4.41 -4.82
CA ALA A 98 5.41 4.71 -6.09
C ALA A 98 3.91 4.91 -5.87
N PHE A 99 3.28 5.80 -6.66
CA PHE A 99 1.82 5.94 -6.67
C PHE A 99 1.28 5.84 -8.08
N ARG A 100 0.39 4.87 -8.28
CA ARG A 100 -0.16 4.51 -9.59
C ARG A 100 -1.69 4.39 -9.53
N PRO A 101 -2.40 5.38 -10.08
CA PRO A 101 -3.79 5.21 -10.49
C PRO A 101 -3.83 4.23 -11.66
N VAL A 102 -4.54 3.11 -11.49
CA VAL A 102 -4.60 2.04 -12.49
C VAL A 102 -6.05 1.71 -12.83
N GLN A 103 -6.30 1.31 -14.06
CA GLN A 103 -7.60 0.79 -14.47
C GLN A 103 -7.57 -0.73 -14.53
N SER A 104 -8.68 -1.35 -14.13
CA SER A 104 -8.94 -2.77 -14.43
C SER A 104 -10.24 -2.89 -15.22
N THR A 105 -10.24 -3.71 -16.26
CA THR A 105 -11.45 -4.07 -17.03
C THR A 105 -12.23 -5.21 -16.39
N VAL A 106 -11.63 -5.89 -15.42
CA VAL A 106 -12.24 -7.04 -14.75
C VAL A 106 -13.10 -6.53 -13.59
N CYS A 107 -14.42 -6.64 -13.76
CA CYS A 107 -15.38 -6.40 -12.69
C CYS A 107 -15.75 -7.67 -11.91
N ASN A 108 -15.18 -8.83 -12.27
CA ASN A 108 -15.39 -10.07 -11.54
C ASN A 108 -14.62 -10.03 -10.19
N PRO A 109 -15.32 -10.13 -9.04
CA PRO A 109 -14.68 -10.10 -7.73
C PRO A 109 -13.67 -11.23 -7.47
N GLU A 110 -13.90 -12.42 -8.03
CA GLU A 110 -13.03 -13.59 -7.82
C GLU A 110 -11.71 -13.42 -8.55
N GLU A 111 -11.77 -13.06 -9.83
CA GLU A 111 -10.60 -12.82 -10.67
C GLU A 111 -9.80 -11.60 -10.17
N PHE A 112 -10.50 -10.55 -9.71
CA PHE A 112 -9.87 -9.40 -9.09
C PHE A 112 -9.13 -9.78 -7.79
N ALA A 113 -9.73 -10.63 -6.95
CA ALA A 113 -9.12 -11.06 -5.68
C ALA A 113 -7.90 -11.96 -5.89
N ALA A 114 -7.88 -12.73 -6.98
CA ALA A 114 -6.79 -13.64 -7.30
C ALA A 114 -5.57 -12.89 -7.86
N ASN A 115 -5.78 -12.01 -8.84
CA ASN A 115 -4.69 -11.56 -9.71
C ASN A 115 -4.47 -10.05 -9.75
N TYR A 116 -5.36 -9.24 -9.16
CA TYR A 116 -5.32 -7.77 -9.23
C TYR A 116 -4.92 -7.25 -10.63
N PRO A 117 -5.66 -7.62 -11.69
CA PRO A 117 -5.18 -7.40 -13.06
C PRO A 117 -5.16 -5.90 -13.37
N VAL A 118 -3.95 -5.35 -13.49
CA VAL A 118 -3.70 -4.00 -14.02
C VAL A 118 -3.82 -4.06 -15.52
N LEU A 119 -4.81 -3.38 -16.10
CA LEU A 119 -4.89 -3.22 -17.55
C LEU A 119 -3.90 -2.15 -18.03
N ARG A 120 -3.95 -0.97 -17.39
CA ARG A 120 -3.15 0.20 -17.77
C ARG A 120 -3.09 1.21 -16.63
N ASP A 121 -2.05 2.03 -16.68
CA ASP A 121 -1.98 3.26 -15.89
C ASP A 121 -3.01 4.28 -16.40
N LEU A 122 -3.58 5.04 -15.46
CA LEU A 122 -4.42 6.19 -15.74
C LEU A 122 -3.57 7.46 -15.67
N ASP A 123 -3.42 8.09 -16.82
CA ASP A 123 -2.59 9.26 -17.04
C ASP A 123 -3.38 10.55 -17.27
N SER A 124 -4.72 10.47 -17.32
CA SER A 124 -5.60 11.63 -17.51
C SER A 124 -5.34 12.73 -16.48
N ALA A 125 -5.59 13.99 -16.86
CA ALA A 125 -5.39 15.14 -15.96
C ALA A 125 -6.13 15.00 -14.61
N HIS A 126 -7.27 14.31 -14.58
CA HIS A 126 -8.01 14.02 -13.35
C HIS A 126 -7.35 12.93 -12.51
N ALA A 127 -6.82 11.87 -13.14
CA ALA A 127 -6.04 10.84 -12.45
C ALA A 127 -4.75 11.43 -11.84
N GLN A 128 -4.12 12.39 -12.52
CA GLN A 128 -2.95 13.11 -12.00
C GLN A 128 -3.24 13.98 -10.77
N LYS A 129 -4.49 14.39 -10.55
CA LYS A 129 -4.92 15.14 -9.36
C LYS A 129 -5.13 14.25 -8.14
N MET A 130 -5.16 12.92 -8.31
CA MET A 130 -5.26 11.99 -7.19
C MET A 130 -3.90 11.88 -6.51
N ARG A 131 -3.87 12.12 -5.21
CA ARG A 131 -2.63 12.23 -4.45
C ARG A 131 -2.81 11.54 -3.12
N PRO A 132 -1.95 10.56 -2.77
CA PRO A 132 -1.98 9.99 -1.43
C PRO A 132 -1.48 11.04 -0.43
N SER A 133 -2.13 11.12 0.72
CA SER A 133 -1.81 12.07 1.80
C SER A 133 -1.07 11.40 2.96
N ARG A 134 -1.34 10.12 3.23
CA ARG A 134 -0.68 9.32 4.28
C ARG A 134 -0.45 7.88 3.84
N LEU A 135 0.71 7.33 4.14
CA LEU A 135 1.09 5.92 3.97
C LEU A 135 1.54 5.33 5.31
N GLU A 136 0.95 4.21 5.70
CA GLU A 136 1.35 3.43 6.87
C GLU A 136 1.91 2.07 6.44
N ILE A 137 3.08 1.70 6.98
CA ILE A 137 3.77 0.44 6.67
C ILE A 137 4.03 -0.34 7.95
N ASP A 138 3.78 -1.65 7.90
CA ASP A 138 4.06 -2.58 8.99
C ASP A 138 4.51 -3.94 8.45
N TYR A 139 5.15 -4.73 9.30
CA TYR A 139 5.51 -6.11 9.02
C TYR A 139 4.99 -7.00 10.14
N LYS A 140 4.08 -7.92 9.80
CA LYS A 140 3.44 -8.81 10.77
C LYS A 140 3.23 -10.21 10.21
N ARG A 141 3.44 -11.21 11.06
CA ARG A 141 3.28 -12.65 10.71
C ARG A 141 4.03 -13.04 9.43
N GLY A 142 5.25 -12.53 9.26
CA GLY A 142 6.09 -12.84 8.10
C GLY A 142 5.70 -12.14 6.80
N ALA A 143 4.79 -11.15 6.84
CA ALA A 143 4.32 -10.45 5.65
C ALA A 143 4.29 -8.93 5.84
N TRP A 144 4.62 -8.23 4.75
CA TRP A 144 4.42 -6.79 4.64
C TRP A 144 2.94 -6.46 4.60
N THR A 145 2.56 -5.38 5.28
CA THR A 145 1.21 -4.84 5.22
C THR A 145 1.28 -3.32 5.17
N GLY A 146 0.38 -2.71 4.42
CA GLY A 146 0.30 -1.26 4.35
C GLY A 146 -1.10 -0.79 4.05
N MET A 147 -1.34 0.48 4.35
CA MET A 147 -2.55 1.20 3.98
C MET A 147 -2.20 2.65 3.67
N TYR A 148 -3.02 3.28 2.86
CA TYR A 148 -2.85 4.69 2.56
C TYR A 148 -4.20 5.42 2.47
N SER A 149 -4.13 6.73 2.66
CA SER A 149 -5.23 7.68 2.47
C SER A 149 -4.95 8.54 1.25
N VAL A 150 -6.01 8.90 0.52
CA VAL A 150 -6.01 9.88 -0.57
C VAL A 150 -6.57 11.15 0.04
#